data_AF-A0A357VB35-F1
#
_entry.id   AF-A0A357VB35-F1
#
_cell.length_a   1.000
_cell.length_b   1.000
_cell.length_c   1.000
_cell.angle_alpha   90.00
_cell.angle_beta   90.00
_cell.angle_gamma   90.00
#
_symmetry.space_group_name_H-M   'P 1'
#
loop_
_entity.id
_entity.type
_entity.pdbx_description
1 polymer ?
#
loop_
_entity_poly.entity_id
_entity_poly.type
_entity_poly.pdbx_seq_one_letter_code
_entity_poly.pdbx_strand_id
1 'polypeptide(L)'
;MKKEEKVASEKDAAEKIVNRISRIEGQLRGVRKMVEDKKQCLDVITQITAIREAVSMLGIELLKNDFVCKFDGKKKIDEKYLKSLFKMSAKG
;
A
#
# COMPACT_ATOMS: atom_id res chain seq x y z
N MET A 1 32.01 -7.80 -14.14
CA MET A 1 30.97 -6.91 -14.68
C MET A 1 29.59 -7.53 -14.44
N LYS A 2 29.06 -7.50 -13.20
CA LYS A 2 27.71 -8.06 -12.85
C LYS A 2 27.02 -7.31 -11.69
N LYS A 3 27.59 -6.19 -11.22
CA LYS A 3 27.19 -5.52 -9.97
C LYS A 3 26.30 -4.28 -10.19
N GLU A 4 26.29 -3.73 -11.40
CA GLU A 4 25.64 -2.45 -11.70
C GLU A 4 24.15 -2.59 -12.07
N GLU A 5 23.74 -3.72 -12.67
CA GLU A 5 22.35 -3.94 -13.11
C GLU A 5 21.38 -4.25 -11.94
N LYS A 6 21.87 -4.89 -10.87
CA LYS A 6 21.03 -5.30 -9.72
C LYS A 6 20.66 -4.14 -8.79
N VAL A 7 21.48 -3.07 -8.74
CA VAL A 7 21.32 -1.96 -7.78
C VAL A 7 20.32 -0.91 -8.27
N ALA A 8 20.16 -0.74 -9.59
CA ALA A 8 19.13 0.12 -10.16
C ALA A 8 17.72 -0.38 -9.80
N SER A 9 17.48 -1.69 -9.95
CA SER A 9 16.19 -2.33 -9.69
C SER A 9 15.67 -2.18 -8.25
N GLU A 10 16.55 -2.16 -7.24
CA GLU A 10 16.14 -2.10 -5.82
C GLU A 10 15.77 -0.68 -5.38
N LYS A 11 16.54 0.33 -5.84
CA LYS A 11 16.23 1.75 -5.59
C LYS A 11 14.95 2.17 -6.28
N ASP A 12 14.74 1.73 -7.52
CA ASP A 12 13.53 2.03 -8.29
C ASP A 12 12.27 1.42 -7.64
N ALA A 13 12.41 0.25 -7.00
CA ALA A 13 11.32 -0.38 -6.27
C ALA A 13 10.96 0.41 -4.99
N ALA A 14 11.97 0.83 -4.22
CA ALA A 14 11.76 1.66 -3.05
C ALA A 14 11.12 3.01 -3.40
N GLU A 15 11.58 3.67 -4.47
CA GLU A 15 11.01 4.94 -4.93
C GLU A 15 9.54 4.79 -5.36
N LYS A 16 9.20 3.71 -6.09
CA LYS A 16 7.80 3.42 -6.45
C LYS A 16 6.90 3.25 -5.22
N ILE A 17 7.40 2.60 -4.18
CA ILE A 17 6.67 2.42 -2.92
C ILE A 17 6.49 3.76 -2.19
N VAL A 18 7.54 4.57 -2.10
CA VAL A 18 7.45 5.91 -1.50
C VAL A 18 6.44 6.78 -2.24
N ASN A 19 6.47 6.77 -3.57
CA ASN A 19 5.49 7.49 -4.40
C ASN A 19 4.04 7.04 -4.15
N ARG A 20 3.82 5.75 -3.87
CA ARG A 20 2.50 5.23 -3.46
C ARG A 20 2.08 5.72 -2.08
N ILE A 21 2.99 5.73 -1.12
CA ILE A 21 2.74 6.28 0.22
C ILE A 21 2.34 7.77 0.10
N SER A 22 3.09 8.58 -0.66
CA SER A 22 2.77 10.00 -0.86
C SER A 22 1.38 10.23 -1.46
N ARG A 23 0.94 9.35 -2.36
CA ARG A 23 -0.44 9.40 -2.91
C ARG A 23 -1.49 9.09 -1.84
N ILE A 24 -1.28 8.06 -1.03
CA ILE A 24 -2.19 7.69 0.07
C ILE A 24 -2.27 8.81 1.11
N GLU A 25 -1.15 9.45 1.45
CA GLU A 25 -1.11 10.63 2.32
C GLU A 25 -1.92 11.79 1.72
N GLY A 26 -1.82 12.02 0.41
CA GLY A 26 -2.62 13.01 -0.30
C GLY A 26 -4.12 12.74 -0.20
N GLN A 27 -4.54 11.48 -0.32
CA GLN A 27 -5.94 11.07 -0.13
C GLN A 27 -6.42 11.34 1.30
N LEU A 28 -5.63 11.01 2.32
CA LEU A 28 -5.95 11.30 3.73
C LEU A 28 -6.07 12.81 3.99
N ARG A 29 -5.19 13.63 3.40
CA ARG A 29 -5.32 15.10 3.44
C ARG A 29 -6.62 15.57 2.78
N GLY A 30 -7.04 14.92 1.70
CA GLY A 30 -8.33 15.16 1.05
C GLY A 30 -9.50 14.87 1.99
N VAL A 31 -9.51 13.70 2.63
CA VAL A 31 -10.54 13.33 3.63
C VAL A 31 -10.61 14.34 4.76
N ARG A 32 -9.46 14.78 5.29
CA ARG A 32 -9.42 15.82 6.33
C ARG A 32 -10.16 17.09 5.88
N LYS A 33 -9.86 17.60 4.67
CA LYS A 33 -10.56 18.77 4.13
C LYS A 33 -12.05 18.53 3.95
N MET A 34 -12.46 17.35 3.49
CA MET A 34 -13.87 17.02 3.35
C MET A 34 -14.63 17.07 4.69
N VAL A 35 -13.98 16.66 5.78
CA VAL A 35 -14.54 16.76 7.13
C VAL A 35 -14.61 18.21 7.61
N GLU A 36 -13.53 18.98 7.43
CA GLU A 36 -13.47 20.41 7.75
C GLU A 36 -14.56 21.21 6.99
N ASP A 37 -14.79 20.86 5.71
CA ASP A 37 -15.79 21.45 4.83
C ASP A 37 -17.21 20.90 5.03
N LYS A 38 -17.42 19.97 5.99
CA LYS A 38 -18.71 19.31 6.26
C LYS A 38 -19.36 18.69 5.01
N LYS A 39 -18.58 18.00 4.18
CA LYS A 39 -19.09 17.23 3.02
C LYS A 39 -20.02 16.10 3.46
N GLN A 40 -20.78 15.57 2.50
CA GLN A 40 -21.72 14.47 2.75
C GLN A 40 -21.00 13.24 3.29
N CYS A 41 -21.60 12.60 4.30
CA CYS A 41 -21.00 11.42 4.95
C CYS A 41 -20.68 10.31 3.95
N LEU A 42 -21.57 10.06 2.98
CA LEU A 42 -21.38 9.02 1.98
C LEU A 42 -20.14 9.27 1.10
N ASP A 43 -19.88 10.53 0.74
CA ASP A 43 -18.71 10.91 -0.06
C ASP A 43 -17.41 10.70 0.74
N VAL A 44 -17.41 11.10 2.02
CA VAL A 44 -16.27 10.92 2.92
C VAL A 44 -15.99 9.42 3.11
N ILE A 45 -17.03 8.62 3.37
CA ILE A 45 -16.89 7.16 3.51
C ILE A 45 -16.37 6.53 2.23
N THR A 46 -16.83 6.98 1.05
CA THR A 46 -16.33 6.51 -0.25
C THR A 46 -14.83 6.78 -0.43
N GLN A 47 -14.33 7.94 0.03
CA GLN A 47 -12.90 8.21 0.00
C GLN A 47 -12.13 7.34 1.01
N ILE A 48 -12.68 7.09 2.20
CA ILE A 48 -12.08 6.21 3.20
C ILE A 48 -11.97 4.77 2.68
N THR A 49 -12.99 4.25 1.98
CA THR A 49 -12.91 2.90 1.39
C THR A 49 -11.85 2.84 0.31
N ALA A 50 -11.72 3.86 -0.54
CA ALA A 50 -10.65 3.94 -1.54
C ALA A 50 -9.25 3.92 -0.89
N ILE A 51 -9.06 4.66 0.22
CA ILE A 51 -7.80 4.66 0.97
C ILE A 51 -7.51 3.28 1.56
N ARG A 52 -8.53 2.61 2.14
CA ARG A 52 -8.38 1.27 2.70
C ARG A 52 -7.89 0.26 1.65
N GLU A 53 -8.43 0.32 0.43
CA GLU A 53 -7.98 -0.52 -0.67
C GLU A 53 -6.54 -0.18 -1.11
N ALA A 54 -6.20 1.11 -1.20
CA ALA A 54 -4.85 1.55 -1.55
C ALA A 54 -3.79 1.09 -0.53
N VAL A 55 -4.10 1.19 0.77
CA VAL A 55 -3.23 0.72 1.86
C VAL A 55 -3.08 -0.81 1.82
N SER A 56 -4.16 -1.54 1.52
CA SER A 56 -4.10 -3.00 1.39
C SER A 56 -3.19 -3.43 0.24
N MET A 57 -3.30 -2.76 -0.92
CA MET A 57 -2.42 -3.01 -2.06
C MET A 57 -0.95 -2.66 -1.76
N LEU A 58 -0.69 -1.56 -1.06
CA LEU A 58 0.66 -1.20 -0.60
C LEU A 58 1.28 -2.31 0.25
N GLY A 59 0.51 -2.85 1.21
CA GLY A 59 0.98 -3.92 2.07
C GLY A 59 1.29 -5.22 1.31
N ILE A 60 0.49 -5.58 0.30
CA ILE A 60 0.79 -6.72 -0.59
C ILE A 60 2.09 -6.51 -1.35
N GLU A 61 2.35 -5.30 -1.84
CA GLU A 61 3.56 -4.98 -2.61
C GLU A 61 4.82 -5.00 -1.76
N LEU A 62 4.74 -4.53 -0.51
CA LEU A 62 5.82 -4.63 0.46
C LEU A 62 6.16 -6.09 0.76
N LEU A 63 5.15 -6.94 0.95
CA LEU A 63 5.33 -8.37 1.24
C LEU A 63 5.81 -9.19 0.03
N LYS A 64 5.62 -8.69 -1.20
CA LYS A 64 6.18 -9.30 -2.42
C LYS A 64 7.63 -8.88 -2.68
N ASN A 65 8.07 -7.76 -2.11
CA ASN A 65 9.38 -7.16 -2.37
C ASN A 65 10.19 -7.04 -1.07
N ASP A 66 10.89 -8.11 -0.71
CA ASP A 66 11.77 -8.18 0.47
C ASP A 66 12.95 -7.17 0.42
N PHE A 67 13.15 -6.51 -0.72
CA PHE A 67 14.15 -5.45 -0.90
C PHE A 67 13.74 -4.11 -0.29
N VAL A 68 12.45 -3.86 -0.07
CA VAL A 68 11.94 -2.57 0.43
C VAL A 68 11.80 -2.58 1.95
N CYS A 69 11.35 -3.68 2.54
CA CYS A 69 11.35 -3.89 3.98
C CYS A 69 11.82 -5.31 4.32
N LYS A 70 12.74 -5.43 5.28
CA LYS A 70 13.26 -6.74 5.70
C LYS A 70 12.19 -7.51 6.47
N PHE A 71 11.92 -8.74 6.05
CA PHE A 71 11.05 -9.67 6.75
C PHE A 71 11.91 -10.79 7.38
N ASP A 72 11.85 -10.94 8.71
CA ASP A 72 12.53 -12.02 9.45
C ASP A 72 11.73 -13.32 9.26
N GLY A 73 12.15 -14.12 8.28
CA GLY A 73 11.40 -15.18 7.62
C GLY A 73 11.07 -16.43 8.43
N LYS A 74 10.50 -16.29 9.63
CA LYS A 74 9.98 -17.45 10.40
C LYS A 74 8.68 -18.03 9.82
N LYS A 75 7.99 -17.32 8.92
CA LYS A 75 6.79 -17.79 8.22
C LYS A 75 6.88 -17.51 6.73
N LYS A 76 6.60 -18.49 5.88
CA LYS A 76 6.50 -18.28 4.43
C LYS A 76 5.29 -17.36 4.17
N ILE A 77 5.52 -16.24 3.47
CA ILE A 77 4.42 -15.37 3.02
C ILE A 77 3.80 -16.05 1.80
N ASP A 78 2.66 -16.70 2.01
CA ASP A 78 1.86 -17.28 0.95
C ASP A 78 0.59 -16.44 0.68
N GLU A 79 -0.11 -16.75 -0.42
CA GLU A 79 -1.33 -16.05 -0.79
C GLU A 79 -2.41 -16.15 0.31
N LYS A 80 -2.42 -17.27 1.05
CA LYS A 80 -3.32 -17.50 2.18
C LYS A 80 -3.04 -16.53 3.32
N TYR A 81 -1.78 -16.34 3.67
CA TYR A 81 -1.33 -15.37 4.67
C TYR A 81 -1.71 -13.94 4.25
N LEU A 82 -1.43 -13.56 3.00
CA LEU A 82 -1.82 -12.26 2.45
C LEU A 82 -3.34 -12.02 2.53
N LYS A 83 -4.15 -12.99 2.11
CA LYS A 83 -5.62 -12.92 2.19
C LYS A 83 -6.12 -12.77 3.62
N SER A 84 -5.51 -13.49 4.57
CA SER A 84 -5.84 -13.38 6.00
C SER A 84 -5.47 -12.02 6.61
N LEU A 85 -4.35 -11.44 6.19
CA LEU A 85 -3.84 -10.19 6.75
C LEU A 85 -4.69 -8.99 6.32
N PHE A 86 -4.99 -8.89 5.03
CA PHE A 86 -5.71 -7.74 4.49
C PHE A 86 -7.23 -7.89 4.54
N LYS A 87 -7.76 -9.06 4.94
CA LYS A 87 -9.20 -9.37 4.92
C LYS A 87 -9.83 -8.90 3.60
N MET A 88 -9.16 -9.15 2.48
CA MET A 88 -9.64 -8.75 1.16
C MET A 88 -10.95 -9.50 0.93
N SER A 89 -12.06 -8.80 1.12
CA SER A 89 -13.37 -9.30 0.75
C SER A 89 -13.30 -9.59 -0.75
N ALA A 90 -13.59 -10.83 -1.16
CA ALA A 90 -13.83 -11.11 -2.56
C ALA A 90 -14.87 -10.08 -3.03
N LYS A 91 -14.53 -9.28 -4.03
CA LYS A 91 -15.55 -8.52 -4.76
C LYS A 91 -16.47 -9.58 -5.36
N GLY A 92 -17.67 -9.70 -4.79
CA GLY A 92 -18.77 -10.47 -5.38
C GLY A 92 -19.21 -9.83 -6.69
#